data_AF-A0A925L458-F1
#
_entry.id   AF-A0A925L458-F1
#
_cell.length_a   1.000
_cell.length_b   1.000
_cell.length_c   1.000
_cell.angle_alpha   90.00
_cell.angle_beta   90.00
_cell.angle_gamma   90.00
#
_symmetry.space_group_name_H-M   'P 1'
#
loop_
_entity.id
_entity.type
_entity.pdbx_description
1 polymer ?
#
loop_
_entity_poly.entity_id
_entity_poly.type
_entity_poly.pdbx_seq_one_letter_code
_entity_poly.pdbx_strand_id
1 'polypeptide(L)'
;MMTKNVDSRLQRAMQEKTALEFKIRRLRTMQSTEARRADAHRKIVVGSAVLAATRDDPELKRAIARVLHAQVKGARDREILGLPPLAQPEVT
;
A
#
# COMPACT_ATOMS: atom_id res chain seq x y z
N MET A 1 30.71 15.74 -44.07
CA MET A 1 30.40 14.32 -43.73
C MET A 1 30.46 14.05 -42.22
N MET A 2 31.38 14.66 -41.45
CA MET A 2 31.51 14.42 -39.99
C MET A 2 30.28 14.81 -39.16
N THR A 3 29.61 15.93 -39.47
CA THR A 3 28.42 16.41 -38.75
C THR A 3 27.24 15.42 -38.80
N LYS A 4 26.96 14.82 -39.96
CA LYS A 4 25.92 13.78 -40.11
C LYS A 4 26.17 12.53 -39.24
N ASN A 5 27.43 12.18 -39.00
CA ASN A 5 27.79 11.06 -38.12
C ASN A 5 27.53 11.41 -36.65
N VAL A 6 27.91 12.61 -36.23
CA VAL A 6 27.63 13.12 -34.87
C VAL A 6 26.13 13.19 -34.59
N ASP A 7 25.33 13.71 -35.53
CA ASP A 7 23.87 13.79 -35.38
C ASP A 7 23.22 12.41 -35.23
N SER A 8 23.67 11.42 -36.02
CA SER A 8 23.16 10.04 -35.92
C SER A 8 23.51 9.38 -34.59
N ARG A 9 24.71 9.67 -34.04
CA ARG A 9 25.14 9.17 -32.72
C ARG A 9 24.36 9.84 -31.60
N LEU A 10 24.07 11.13 -31.72
CA LEU A 10 23.23 11.87 -30.79
C LEU A 10 21.80 11.31 -30.77
N GLN A 11 21.21 11.06 -31.94
CA GLN A 11 19.88 10.45 -32.03
C GLN A 11 19.83 9.06 -31.38
N ARG A 12 20.84 8.21 -31.61
CA ARG A 12 20.94 6.90 -30.95
C ARG A 12 21.05 7.05 -29.44
N ALA A 13 21.91 7.95 -28.95
CA ALA A 13 22.06 8.20 -27.51
C ALA A 13 20.75 8.71 -26.88
N MET A 14 19.99 9.56 -27.57
CA MET A 14 18.67 10.01 -27.11
C MET A 14 17.66 8.87 -27.05
N GLN A 15 17.62 8.00 -28.08
CA GLN A 15 16.74 6.82 -28.09
C GLN A 15 17.08 5.84 -26.97
N GLU A 16 18.37 5.59 -26.75
CA GLU A 16 18.86 4.75 -25.65
C GLU A 16 18.50 5.33 -24.29
N LYS A 17 18.69 6.65 -24.09
CA LYS A 17 18.27 7.35 -22.87
C LYS A 17 16.78 7.16 -22.61
N THR A 18 15.94 7.40 -23.61
CA THR A 18 14.49 7.24 -23.46
C THR A 18 14.12 5.79 -23.14
N ALA A 19 14.74 4.80 -23.79
CA ALA A 19 14.53 3.39 -23.50
C ALA A 19 14.93 3.02 -22.05
N LEU A 20 16.06 3.54 -21.57
CA LEU A 20 16.52 3.37 -20.20
C LEU A 20 15.59 4.04 -19.19
N GLU A 21 15.10 5.24 -19.47
CA GLU A 21 14.13 5.94 -18.63
C GLU A 21 12.82 5.15 -18.47
N PHE A 22 12.30 4.59 -19.57
CA PHE A 22 11.14 3.69 -19.52
C PHE A 22 11.42 2.44 -18.69
N LYS A 23 12.59 1.82 -18.86
CA LYS A 23 13.00 0.64 -18.09
C LYS A 23 13.10 0.95 -16.60
N ILE A 24 13.72 2.08 -16.23
CA ILE A 24 13.82 2.54 -14.85
C ILE A 24 12.43 2.77 -14.26
N ARG A 25 11.53 3.45 -14.99
CA ARG A 25 10.16 3.69 -14.53
C ARG A 25 9.44 2.37 -14.27
N ARG A 26 9.54 1.40 -15.18
CA ARG A 26 8.94 0.06 -15.02
C ARG A 26 9.49 -0.66 -13.79
N LEU A 27 10.81 -0.68 -13.60
CA LEU A 27 11.44 -1.32 -12.45
C LEU A 27 11.03 -0.67 -11.13
N ARG A 28 10.93 0.66 -11.07
CA ARG A 28 10.42 1.38 -9.89
C ARG A 28 8.98 1.01 -9.56
N THR A 29 8.11 0.91 -10.58
CA THR A 29 6.73 0.46 -10.38
C THR A 29 6.68 -0.97 -9.87
N MET A 30 7.49 -1.88 -10.43
CA MET A 30 7.56 -3.27 -9.95
C MET A 30 8.01 -3.35 -8.50
N GLN A 31 9.08 -2.63 -8.14
CA GLN A 31 9.60 -2.58 -6.78
C GLN A 31 8.54 -2.05 -5.79
N SER A 32 7.82 -0.99 -6.16
CA SER A 32 6.75 -0.43 -5.31
C SER A 32 5.59 -1.42 -5.13
N THR A 33 5.18 -2.12 -6.20
CA THR A 33 4.13 -3.13 -6.14
C THR A 33 4.53 -4.31 -5.27
N GLU A 34 5.77 -4.79 -5.40
CA GLU A 34 6.29 -5.89 -4.58
C GLU A 34 6.38 -5.50 -3.10
N ALA A 35 6.86 -4.29 -2.79
CA ALA A 35 6.87 -3.76 -1.44
C ALA A 35 5.45 -3.68 -0.83
N ARG A 36 4.47 -3.21 -1.60
CA ARG A 36 3.06 -3.17 -1.17
C ARG A 36 2.49 -4.57 -0.95
N ARG A 37 2.84 -5.54 -1.79
CA ARG A 37 2.42 -6.94 -1.64
C ARG A 37 3.01 -7.56 -0.38
N ALA A 38 4.30 -7.34 -0.12
CA ALA A 38 4.97 -7.82 1.09
C ALA A 38 4.35 -7.19 2.35
N ASP A 39 4.08 -5.89 2.33
CA ASP A 39 3.42 -5.20 3.46
C ASP A 39 1.99 -5.71 3.70
N ALA A 40 1.19 -5.88 2.64
CA ALA A 40 -0.15 -6.44 2.75
C ALA A 40 -0.11 -7.87 3.34
N HIS A 41 0.81 -8.71 2.86
CA HIS A 41 0.98 -10.06 3.39
C HIS A 41 1.39 -10.05 4.87
N ARG A 42 2.34 -9.19 5.26
CA ARG A 42 2.73 -9.00 6.66
C ARG A 42 1.54 -8.61 7.54
N LYS A 43 0.71 -7.66 7.09
CA LYS A 43 -0.50 -7.23 7.81
C LYS A 43 -1.50 -8.36 7.97
N ILE A 44 -1.69 -9.19 6.94
CA ILE A 44 -2.56 -10.37 7.01
C ILE A 44 -2.03 -11.37 8.04
N VAL A 45 -0.76 -11.76 7.95
CA VAL A 45 -0.16 -12.76 8.86
C VAL A 45 -0.23 -12.28 10.31
N VAL A 46 0.16 -11.03 10.58
CA VAL A 46 0.11 -10.44 11.93
C VAL A 46 -1.34 -10.36 12.41
N GLY A 47 -2.26 -9.85 11.58
CA GLY A 47 -3.66 -9.74 11.92
C GLY A 47 -4.29 -11.10 12.25
N SER A 48 -4.04 -12.12 11.43
CA SER A 48 -4.53 -13.48 11.66
C SER A 48 -3.99 -14.07 12.96
N ALA A 49 -2.68 -13.91 13.24
CA ALA A 49 -2.08 -14.41 14.48
C ALA A 49 -2.69 -13.73 15.72
N VAL A 50 -2.84 -12.41 15.68
CA VAL A 50 -3.44 -11.64 16.78
C VAL A 50 -4.91 -12.02 16.98
N LEU A 51 -5.70 -12.12 15.91
CA LEU A 51 -7.10 -12.52 15.99
C LEU A 51 -7.26 -13.95 16.54
N ALA A 52 -6.38 -14.87 16.18
CA ALA A 52 -6.39 -16.22 16.74
C ALA A 52 -6.16 -16.20 18.27
N ALA A 53 -5.20 -15.39 18.74
CA ALA A 53 -4.89 -15.27 20.17
C ALA A 53 -6.07 -14.73 21.02
N THR A 54 -6.99 -13.96 20.42
CA THR A 54 -8.18 -13.44 21.14
C THR A 54 -9.18 -14.51 21.56
N ARG A 55 -9.06 -15.74 21.04
CA ARG A 55 -9.95 -16.86 21.41
C ARG A 55 -9.71 -17.29 22.85
N ASP A 56 -8.45 -17.25 23.27
CA ASP A 56 -8.01 -17.76 24.57
C ASP A 56 -7.77 -16.62 25.58
N ASP A 57 -7.70 -15.38 25.11
CA ASP A 57 -7.49 -14.17 25.94
C ASP A 57 -8.63 -13.13 25.77
N PRO A 58 -9.59 -13.09 26.70
CA PRO A 58 -10.67 -12.11 26.72
C PRO A 58 -10.20 -10.66 26.94
N GLU A 59 -9.08 -10.44 27.63
CA GLU A 59 -8.54 -9.10 27.86
C GLU A 59 -7.95 -8.53 26.57
N LEU A 60 -7.16 -9.34 25.85
CA LEU A 60 -6.65 -9.00 24.53
C LEU A 60 -7.78 -8.69 23.55
N LYS A 61 -8.85 -9.50 23.55
CA LYS A 61 -10.05 -9.26 22.74
C LYS A 61 -10.64 -7.87 22.99
N ARG A 62 -10.79 -7.49 24.26
CA ARG A 62 -11.29 -6.15 24.65
C ARG A 62 -10.33 -5.03 24.24
N ALA A 63 -9.03 -5.24 24.40
CA ALA A 63 -8.01 -4.28 24.00
C ALA A 63 -8.08 -4.00 22.49
N ILE A 64 -8.16 -5.05 21.66
CA ILE A 64 -8.30 -4.92 20.20
C ILE A 64 -9.61 -4.22 19.84
N ALA A 65 -10.74 -4.59 20.46
CA ALA A 65 -12.02 -3.93 20.19
C ALA A 65 -11.96 -2.41 20.44
N ARG A 66 -11.29 -1.96 21.52
CA ARG A 66 -11.06 -0.53 21.79
C ARG A 66 -10.23 0.13 20.69
N VAL A 67 -9.13 -0.50 20.27
CA VAL A 67 -8.27 0.02 19.21
C VAL A 67 -9.04 0.13 17.89
N LEU A 68 -9.78 -0.91 17.50
CA LEU A 68 -10.59 -0.92 16.28
C LEU A 68 -11.64 0.18 16.31
N HIS A 69 -12.34 0.36 17.43
CA HIS A 69 -13.32 1.43 17.58
C HIS A 69 -12.67 2.82 17.43
N ALA A 70 -11.47 3.01 17.98
CA ALA A 70 -10.73 4.26 17.94
C ALA A 70 -10.11 4.57 16.56
N GLN A 71 -9.69 3.56 15.79
CA GLN A 71 -8.92 3.76 14.56
C GLN A 71 -9.74 3.61 13.27
N VAL A 72 -10.77 2.75 13.26
CA VAL A 72 -11.57 2.51 12.05
C VAL A 72 -12.66 3.57 11.95
N LYS A 73 -12.49 4.57 11.08
CA LYS A 73 -13.43 5.68 10.94
C LYS A 73 -14.41 5.53 9.77
N GLY A 74 -13.99 4.88 8.70
CA GLY A 74 -14.81 4.72 7.49
C GLY A 74 -16.02 3.83 7.75
N ALA A 75 -17.22 4.30 7.36
CA ALA A 75 -18.47 3.56 7.56
C ALA A 75 -18.42 2.15 6.98
N ARG A 76 -17.90 2.01 5.75
CA ARG A 76 -17.71 0.72 5.07
C ARG A 76 -16.83 -0.26 5.86
N ASP A 77 -15.70 0.20 6.37
CA ASP A 77 -14.78 -0.68 7.10
C ASP A 77 -15.35 -1.07 8.46
N ARG A 78 -16.10 -0.17 9.10
CA ARG A 78 -16.81 -0.48 10.35
C ARG A 78 -17.89 -1.54 10.14
N GLU A 79 -18.64 -1.45 9.05
CA GLU A 79 -19.64 -2.46 8.66
C GLU A 79 -19.00 -3.83 8.45
N ILE A 80 -17.91 -3.91 7.67
CA ILE A 80 -17.17 -5.15 7.42
C ILE A 80 -16.69 -5.80 8.72
N LEU A 81 -16.25 -4.98 9.68
CA LEU A 81 -15.73 -5.43 10.97
C LEU A 81 -16.80 -5.61 12.06
N GLY A 82 -18.09 -5.37 11.75
CA GLY A 82 -19.18 -5.45 12.72
C GLY A 82 -19.06 -4.42 13.87
N LEU A 83 -18.39 -3.30 13.63
CA LEU A 83 -18.24 -2.22 14.61
C LEU A 83 -19.49 -1.31 14.59
N PRO A 84 -19.95 -0.81 15.75
CA PRO A 84 -21.09 0.10 15.79
C PRO A 84 -20.81 1.39 15.01
N PRO A 85 -21.81 2.09 14.45
CA PRO A 85 -21.59 3.40 13.83
C PRO A 85 -20.94 4.39 14.80
N LEU A 86 -20.10 5.29 14.30
CA LEU A 86 -19.67 6.44 15.09
C LEU A 86 -20.84 7.43 15.17
N ALA A 87 -21.07 8.00 16.35
CA ALA A 87 -22.01 9.10 16.49
C ALA A 87 -21.59 10.21 15.53
N GLN A 88 -22.51 10.66 14.68
CA GLN A 88 -22.27 11.84 13.88
C GLN A 88 -22.14 13.02 14.84
N PRO A 89 -21.15 13.92 14.67
CA PRO A 89 -21.17 15.17 15.40
C PRO A 89 -22.49 15.88 15.07
N GLU A 90 -23.28 16.22 16.09
CA GLU A 90 -24.43 17.11 15.92
C GLU A 90 -23.91 18.39 15.27
N VAL A 91 -24.34 18.64 14.04
CA VAL A 91 -24.07 19.89 13.36
C VAL A 91 -25.06 20.89 13.93
N THR A 92 -24.63 21.65 14.93
CA THR A 92 -25.32 22.85 15.44
C THR A 92 -24.93 24.06 14.61
#